data_AF-A0A5K1FWP5-F1
#
_entry.id   AF-A0A5K1FWP5-F1
#
_cell.length_a   1.000
_cell.length_b   1.000
_cell.length_c   1.000
_cell.angle_alpha   90.00
_cell.angle_beta   90.00
_cell.angle_gamma   90.00
#
_symmetry.space_group_name_H-M   'P 1'
#
loop_
_entity.id
_entity.type
_entity.pdbx_description
1 polymer ?
#
loop_
_entity_poly.entity_id
_entity_poly.type
_entity_poly.pdbx_seq_one_letter_code
_entity_poly.pdbx_strand_id
1 'polypeptide(L)' 'GIGNGLPLGAVVTTPEIAHVMSQKIQFNTFGGNPVCSAGGLAVLKVLDKENRQKHCADVGSQLLDRLRYLQKKHE' A
#
# COMPACT_ATOMS: atom_id res chain seq x y z
N GLY A 1 -3.67 -0.64 4.56
CA GLY A 1 -3.03 0.69 4.44
C GLY A 1 -1.61 0.61 4.97
N ILE A 2 -0.76 1.59 4.66
CA ILE A 2 0.69 1.55 5.00
C ILE A 2 0.98 1.51 6.51
N GLY A 3 0.06 1.98 7.36
CA GLY A 3 0.18 1.90 8.82
C GLY A 3 -0.42 0.65 9.46
N ASN A 4 -0.98 -0.30 8.69
CA ASN A 4 -1.65 -1.52 9.20
C ASN A 4 -2.53 -1.30 10.43
N GLY A 5 -3.44 -0.32 10.36
CA GLY A 5 -4.34 0.06 11.45
C GLY A 5 -3.90 1.31 12.21
N LEU A 6 -2.61 1.66 12.18
CA LEU A 6 -2.12 2.93 12.70
C LEU A 6 -2.48 4.09 11.75
N PRO A 7 -2.78 5.29 12.27
CA PRO A 7 -3.10 6.45 11.46
C PRO A 7 -1.85 6.97 10.75
N LEU A 8 -1.60 6.45 9.55
CA LEU A 8 -0.47 6.79 8.70
C LEU A 8 -0.90 6.93 7.24
N GLY A 9 -0.56 8.08 6.65
CA GLY A 9 -0.70 8.36 5.23
C GLY A 9 0.59 8.96 4.67
N ALA A 10 0.80 8.80 3.37
CA ALA A 10 1.95 9.36 2.66
C ALA A 10 1.53 9.78 1.26
N VAL A 11 2.16 10.85 0.77
CA VAL A 11 2.10 11.27 -0.63
C VAL A 11 3.49 11.06 -1.20
N VAL A 12 3.59 10.31 -2.30
CA VAL A 12 4.86 10.03 -2.99
C VAL A 12 4.70 10.52 -4.42
N THR A 13 5.62 11.38 -4.87
CA THR A 13 5.57 12.01 -6.20
C THR A 13 6.99 12.27 -6.71
N THR A 14 7.11 12.71 -7.97
CA THR A 14 8.40 13.06 -8.56
C THR A 14 9.03 14.28 -7.86
N PRO A 15 10.37 14.43 -7.93
CA PRO A 15 11.05 15.59 -7.32
C PRO A 15 10.53 16.95 -7.84
N GLU A 16 10.21 17.04 -9.13
CA GLU A 16 9.64 18.25 -9.74
C GLU A 16 8.32 18.65 -9.10
N ILE A 17 7.40 17.70 -8.91
CA ILE A 17 6.10 17.96 -8.28
C ILE A 17 6.27 18.24 -6.78
N ALA A 18 7.14 17.47 -6.10
CA ALA A 18 7.43 17.66 -4.68
C ALA A 18 8.01 19.06 -4.40
N HIS A 19 8.84 19.58 -5.31
CA HIS A 19 9.39 20.93 -5.20
C HIS A 19 8.28 21.98 -5.16
N VAL A 20 7.31 21.91 -6.07
CA VAL A 20 6.15 22.82 -6.08
C VAL A 20 5.33 22.69 -4.80
N MET A 21 5.15 21.47 -4.28
CA MET A 21 4.43 21.24 -3.03
C MET A 21 5.16 21.81 -1.81
N SER A 22 6.50 21.78 -1.80
CA SER A 22 7.33 22.32 -0.72
C SER A 22 7.28 23.85 -0.60
N GLN A 23 6.89 24.54 -1.67
CA GLN A 23 6.70 26.00 -1.67
C GLN A 23 5.44 26.43 -0.91
N LYS A 24 4.54 25.50 -0.59
CA LYS A 24 3.33 25.74 0.22
C LYS A 24 3.50 25.09 1.59
N ILE A 25 2.90 25.71 2.61
CA ILE A 25 2.92 25.14 3.97
C ILE A 25 2.05 23.88 3.98
N GLN A 26 2.69 22.73 4.12
CA GLN A 26 2.04 21.48 4.45
C GLN A 26 2.24 21.21 5.93
N PHE A 27 1.20 21.48 6.72
CA PHE A 27 1.25 21.34 8.17
C PHE A 27 0.31 20.23 8.65
N ASN A 28 0.77 19.45 9.60
CA ASN A 28 -0.04 18.50 10.34
C ASN A 28 0.50 18.37 11.77
N THR A 29 -0.37 18.15 12.74
CA THR A 29 0.01 18.04 14.17
C THR A 29 0.57 16.66 14.51
N PHE A 30 0.08 15.60 13.84
CA PHE A 30 0.37 14.20 14.18
C PHE A 30 0.96 13.39 13.02
N GLY A 31 1.11 13.99 11.84
CA GLY A 31 1.60 13.28 10.67
C GLY A 31 3.07 12.91 10.84
N GLY A 32 3.43 11.73 10.34
CA GLY A 32 4.79 11.22 10.45
C GLY A 32 5.27 10.93 11.87
N ASN A 33 4.39 10.89 12.89
CA ASN A 33 4.80 10.63 14.27
C ASN A 33 5.63 9.32 14.38
N PRO A 34 6.62 9.25 15.29
CA PRO A 34 7.60 8.16 15.31
C PRO A 34 6.99 6.76 15.48
N VAL A 35 5.92 6.63 16.27
CA VAL A 35 5.25 5.36 16.51
C VAL A 35 4.58 4.86 15.23
N CYS A 36 3.81 5.71 14.56
CA CYS A 36 3.15 5.34 13.31
C CYS A 36 4.16 5.08 12.19
N SER A 37 5.22 5.90 12.10
CA SER A 37 6.30 5.71 11.12
C SER A 37 7.06 4.40 11.32
N ALA A 38 7.37 4.02 12.57
CA ALA A 38 8.01 2.74 12.89
C ALA A 38 7.09 1.56 12.55
N GLY A 39 5.80 1.66 12.86
CA GLY A 39 4.80 0.67 12.47
C GLY A 39 4.69 0.52 10.96
N GLY A 40 4.64 1.63 10.21
CA GLY A 40 4.61 1.59 8.75
C GLY A 40 5.86 0.97 8.13
N LEU A 41 7.04 1.27 8.67
CA LEU A 41 8.29 0.63 8.24
C LEU A 41 8.27 -0.89 8.49
N ALA A 42 7.76 -1.34 9.64
CA ALA A 42 7.63 -2.76 9.95
C ALA A 42 6.68 -3.46 8.96
N VAL A 43 5.57 -2.82 8.59
CA VAL A 43 4.63 -3.32 7.58
C VAL A 43 5.32 -3.51 6.23
N LEU A 44 6.05 -2.51 5.76
CA LEU A 44 6.78 -2.60 4.49
C LEU A 44 7.81 -3.72 4.50
N LYS A 45 8.55 -3.88 5.61
CA LYS A 45 9.53 -4.98 5.77
C LYS A 45 8.89 -6.36 5.71
N VAL A 46 7.71 -6.55 6.31
CA VAL A 46 6.97 -7.81 6.25
C VAL A 46 6.47 -8.09 4.83
N LEU A 47 5.92 -7.07 4.16
CA LEU A 47 5.44 -7.21 2.77
C LEU A 47 6.55 -7.67 1.83
N ASP A 48 7.75 -7.10 1.99
CA ASP A 48 8.94 -7.43 1.20
C ASP A 48 9.49 -8.83 1.56
N LYS A 49 9.79 -9.06 2.85
CA LYS A 49 10.35 -10.33 3.35
C LYS A 49 9.48 -11.55 3.00
N GLU A 50 8.16 -11.41 3.09
CA GLU A 50 7.22 -12.50 2.82
C GLU A 50 6.79 -12.58 1.34
N ASN A 51 7.36 -11.75 0.46
CA ASN A 51 6.98 -11.68 -0.95
C ASN A 51 5.46 -11.56 -1.15
N ARG A 52 4.79 -10.78 -0.28
CA ARG A 52 3.32 -10.71 -0.23
C ARG A 52 2.71 -10.27 -1.55
N GLN A 53 3.36 -9.39 -2.31
CA GLN A 53 2.87 -8.98 -3.63
C GLN A 53 2.73 -10.15 -4.59
N LYS A 54 3.75 -11.03 -4.65
CA LYS A 54 3.71 -12.24 -5.47
C LYS A 54 2.62 -13.19 -4.99
N HIS A 55 2.55 -13.44 -3.68
CA HIS A 55 1.50 -14.28 -3.11
C HIS A 55 0.09 -13.79 -3.47
N CYS A 56 -0.16 -12.48 -3.37
CA CYS A 56 -1.44 -11.89 -3.77
C CYS A 56 -1.73 -12.10 -5.26
N ALA A 57 -0.72 -11.97 -6.13
CA ALA A 57 -0.88 -12.22 -7.56
C ALA A 57 -1.22 -13.69 -7.85
N ASP A 58 -0.56 -14.62 -7.17
CA ASP A 58 -0.79 -16.06 -7.34
C ASP A 58 -2.21 -16.47 -6.88
N VAL A 59 -2.60 -16.08 -5.66
CA VAL A 59 -3.93 -16.40 -5.11
C VAL A 59 -5.05 -15.67 -5.87
N GLY A 60 -4.82 -14.41 -6.25
CA GLY A 60 -5.77 -13.64 -7.05
C GLY A 60 -6.02 -14.27 -8.42
N SER A 61 -4.95 -14.71 -9.09
CA SER A 61 -5.06 -15.43 -10.36
C SER A 61 -5.88 -16.70 -10.22
N GLN A 62 -5.60 -17.52 -9.19
CA GLN A 62 -6.36 -18.73 -8.93
C GLN A 62 -7.85 -18.47 -8.70
N LEU A 63 -8.20 -17.44 -7.93
CA LEU A 63 -9.60 -17.06 -7.70
C LEU A 63 -10.29 -16.67 -9.02
N LEU A 64 -9.64 -15.82 -9.82
CA LEU A 64 -10.20 -15.37 -11.09
C LEU A 64 -10.40 -16.52 -12.07
N ASP A 65 -9.47 -17.47 -12.15
CA ASP A 65 -9.59 -18.62 -13.03
C ASP A 65 -10.77 -19.53 -12.64
N ARG A 66 -11.00 -19.70 -11.34
CA ARG A 66 -12.16 -20.45 -10.85
C ARG A 66 -13.48 -19.73 -11.13
N LEU A 67 -13.53 -18.41 -10.95
CA LEU A 67 -14.71 -17.62 -11.29
C LEU A 67 -15.02 -17.69 -12.79
N ARG A 68 -14.01 -17.59 -13.66
CA ARG A 68 -14.15 -17.73 -15.12
C ARG A 68 -14.61 -19.13 -15.51
N TYR A 69 -14.11 -20.16 -14.83
CA TYR A 69 -14.58 -21.53 -15.05
C TYR A 69 -16.07 -21.67 -14.72
N LEU A 70 -16.51 -21.14 -13.57
CA LEU A 70 -17.92 -21.16 -13.17
C LEU A 70 -18.80 -20.38 -14.15
N GLN A 71 -18.34 -19.23 -14.64
CA GLN A 71 -19.03 -18.47 -15.68
C GLN A 71 -19.28 -19.34 -16.91
N LYS A 72 -18.24 -19.97 -17.48
CA LYS A 72 -18.35 -20.85 -18.66
C LYS A 72 -19.23 -22.08 -18.44
N LYS A 73 -19.34 -22.56 -17.19
CA LYS A 73 -20.15 -23.74 -16.84
C LYS A 73 -21.65 -23.41 -16.80
N HIS A 74 -22.00 -22.15 -16.57
CA HIS A 74 -23.38 -21.69 -16.38
C HIS A 74 -23.84 -20.69 -17.46
N GLU A 75 -23.02 -20.45 -18.49
CA GLU A 75 -23.45 -19.97 -19.82
C GLU A 75 -24.00 -21.14 -20.65
#